data_AF-A0A7Y7TAH5-F1
#
_entry.id   AF-A0A7Y7TAH5-F1
#
_cell.length_a   1.000
_cell.length_b   1.000
_cell.length_c   1.000
_cell.angle_alpha   90.00
_cell.angle_beta   90.00
_cell.angle_gamma   90.00
#
_symmetry.space_group_name_H-M   'P 1'
#
loop_
_entity.id
_entity.type
_entity.pdbx_description
1 polymer ?
#
loop_
_entity_poly.entity_id
_entity_poly.type
_entity_poly.pdbx_seq_one_letter_code
_entity_poly.pdbx_strand_id
1 'polypeptide(L)'
;MKLLKRSFCALSASALLMAPLAFASNTQHPMPALNPIQMVIASMDLAAEQQAEIFRLVDEYQSNRSPADIDRALEVKRQQIRIVTQPDFDESELEAIIDSVQAEEKAIAMDDMRLKNKIYNVLTNEQKNRFKASMKFMLNGY
;
A
#
# COMPACT_ATOMS: atom_id res chain seq x y z
N MET A 1 14.85 -68.71 40.45
CA MET A 1 13.38 -68.77 40.72
C MET A 1 12.84 -67.36 40.87
N LYS A 2 11.79 -67.03 40.10
CA LYS A 2 10.72 -66.03 40.38
C LYS A 2 11.16 -64.58 40.67
N LEU A 3 11.08 -63.67 39.70
CA LEU A 3 9.94 -62.75 39.43
C LEU A 3 9.35 -62.11 40.69
N LEU A 4 9.62 -60.81 40.90
CA LEU A 4 8.61 -59.90 41.44
C LEU A 4 8.86 -58.45 40.99
N LYS A 5 7.89 -57.97 40.22
CA LYS A 5 7.64 -56.61 39.78
C LYS A 5 7.37 -55.70 40.98
N ARG A 6 7.77 -54.43 40.90
CA ARG A 6 6.94 -53.25 41.23
C ARG A 6 7.68 -51.96 40.86
N SER A 7 7.15 -51.28 39.85
CA SER A 7 7.36 -49.85 39.61
C SER A 7 6.98 -49.02 40.84
N PHE A 8 7.66 -47.91 41.09
CA PHE A 8 7.02 -46.59 41.09
C PHE A 8 8.07 -45.46 41.00
N CYS A 9 7.68 -44.44 40.24
CA CYS A 9 8.42 -43.30 39.74
C CYS A 9 9.03 -42.37 40.79
N ALA A 10 10.18 -41.79 40.45
CA ALA A 10 10.51 -40.40 40.79
C ALA A 10 11.34 -39.80 39.65
N LEU A 11 10.66 -39.38 38.58
CA LEU A 11 11.24 -38.52 37.53
C LEU A 11 11.27 -37.10 38.09
N SER A 12 12.46 -36.62 38.49
CA SER A 12 12.68 -35.20 38.72
C SER A 12 12.78 -34.50 37.36
N ALA A 13 11.68 -33.87 36.94
CA ALA A 13 11.67 -33.00 35.79
C ALA A 13 12.40 -31.69 36.13
N SER A 14 13.62 -31.52 35.59
CA SER A 14 14.26 -30.21 35.51
C SER A 14 13.50 -29.37 34.49
N ALA A 15 12.65 -28.48 34.97
CA ALA A 15 11.97 -27.49 34.15
C ALA A 15 12.98 -26.42 33.71
N LEU A 16 13.49 -26.55 32.48
CA LEU A 16 14.05 -25.41 31.75
C LEU A 16 12.89 -24.45 31.48
N LEU A 17 12.91 -23.28 32.13
CA LEU A 17 12.03 -22.17 31.80
C LEU A 17 12.39 -21.64 30.40
N MET A 18 11.88 -22.28 29.36
CA MET A 18 11.73 -21.66 28.05
C MET A 18 10.58 -20.68 28.16
N ALA A 19 10.89 -19.40 28.31
CA ALA A 19 9.89 -18.35 28.14
C ALA A 19 9.30 -18.49 26.73
N PRO A 20 7.97 -18.61 26.56
CA PRO A 20 7.40 -18.51 25.23
C PRO A 20 7.67 -17.09 24.73
N LEU A 21 8.38 -16.98 23.60
CA LEU A 21 8.31 -15.79 22.76
C LEU A 21 6.83 -15.63 22.38
N ALA A 22 6.13 -14.78 23.12
CA ALA A 22 4.84 -14.27 22.70
C ALA A 22 5.11 -13.45 21.44
N PHE A 23 4.93 -14.06 20.28
CA PHE A 23 4.66 -13.31 19.06
C PHE A 23 3.34 -12.60 19.33
N ALA A 24 3.42 -11.35 19.80
CA ALA A 24 2.30 -10.44 19.71
C ALA A 24 1.94 -10.40 18.22
N SER A 25 0.83 -11.03 17.87
CA SER A 25 0.18 -10.80 16.58
C SER A 25 -0.27 -9.35 16.59
N ASN A 26 0.63 -8.43 16.24
CA ASN A 26 0.20 -7.13 15.74
C ASN A 26 -0.51 -7.42 14.43
N THR A 27 -1.81 -7.67 14.51
CA THR A 27 -2.73 -7.31 13.44
C THR A 27 -2.78 -5.78 13.37
N GLN A 28 -1.63 -5.15 13.10
CA GLN A 28 -1.64 -3.94 12.30
C GLN A 28 -2.04 -4.42 10.93
N HIS A 29 -3.34 -4.39 10.65
CA HIS A 29 -3.77 -4.16 9.28
C HIS A 29 -2.89 -3.01 8.80
N PRO A 30 -2.06 -3.20 7.76
CA PRO A 30 -1.37 -2.08 7.16
C PRO A 30 -2.50 -1.13 6.79
N MET A 31 -2.58 0.03 7.46
CA MET A 31 -3.46 1.10 6.97
C MET A 31 -3.02 1.26 5.52
N PRO A 32 -3.92 1.07 4.52
CA PRO A 32 -3.54 1.26 3.14
C PRO A 32 -2.92 2.64 3.08
N ALA A 33 -1.67 2.72 2.61
CA ALA A 33 -0.95 3.99 2.58
C ALA A 33 -1.85 5.01 1.90
N LEU A 34 -2.36 5.97 2.68
CA LEU A 34 -3.34 6.92 2.18
C LEU A 34 -2.67 7.64 1.00
N ASN A 35 -3.32 7.62 -0.17
CA ASN A 35 -2.85 8.40 -1.32
C ASN A 35 -2.66 9.85 -0.84
N PRO A 36 -1.61 10.58 -1.28
CA PRO A 36 -1.37 11.96 -0.92
C PRO A 36 -2.62 12.86 -0.94
N ILE A 37 -3.57 12.63 -1.87
CA ILE A 37 -4.83 13.36 -1.93
C ILE A 37 -5.78 13.07 -0.76
N GLN A 38 -5.83 11.83 -0.27
CA GLN A 38 -6.63 11.47 0.91
C GLN A 38 -6.09 12.17 2.17
N MET A 39 -4.76 12.34 2.28
CA MET A 39 -4.16 13.12 3.37
C MET A 39 -4.56 14.59 3.31
N VAL A 40 -4.57 15.19 2.11
CA VAL A 40 -5.03 16.57 1.94
C VAL A 40 -6.49 16.73 2.31
N ILE A 41 -7.36 15.83 1.84
CA ILE A 41 -8.79 15.84 2.19
C ILE A 41 -8.98 15.71 3.71
N ALA A 42 -8.29 14.78 4.36
CA ALA A 42 -8.41 14.53 5.79
C ALA A 42 -7.98 15.74 6.65
N SER A 43 -7.13 16.63 6.10
CA SER A 43 -6.68 17.86 6.77
C SER A 43 -7.69 19.02 6.68
N MET A 44 -8.84 18.83 6.04
CA MET A 44 -9.82 19.88 5.79
C MET A 44 -11.06 19.77 6.67
N ASP A 45 -11.53 20.92 7.15
CA ASP A 45 -12.88 21.06 7.71
C ASP A 45 -13.90 21.01 6.57
N LEU A 46 -14.46 19.82 6.32
CA LEU A 46 -15.47 19.56 5.28
C LEU A 46 -16.86 19.46 5.89
N ALA A 47 -17.86 20.02 5.22
CA ALA A 47 -19.25 19.74 5.55
C ALA A 47 -19.59 18.27 5.22
N ALA A 48 -20.61 17.71 5.89
CA ALA A 48 -20.97 16.31 5.74
C ALA A 48 -21.28 15.93 4.28
N GLU A 49 -21.94 16.84 3.55
CA GLU A 49 -22.30 16.67 2.15
C GLU A 49 -21.05 16.68 1.25
N GLN A 50 -20.08 17.55 1.53
CA GLN A 50 -18.80 17.60 0.80
C GLN A 50 -17.99 16.34 1.04
N GLN A 51 -17.95 15.87 2.28
CA GLN A 51 -17.24 14.66 2.67
C GLN A 51 -17.83 13.43 1.98
N ALA A 52 -19.16 13.29 1.95
CA ALA A 52 -19.84 12.20 1.25
C ALA A 52 -19.53 12.18 -0.25
N GLU A 53 -19.60 13.34 -0.92
CA GLU A 53 -19.31 13.42 -2.35
C GLU A 53 -17.83 13.14 -2.66
N ILE A 54 -16.91 13.66 -1.84
CA ILE A 54 -15.48 13.38 -2.00
C ILE A 54 -15.18 11.89 -1.80
N PHE A 55 -15.79 11.23 -0.81
CA PHE A 55 -15.64 9.79 -0.65
C PHE A 55 -16.16 9.02 -1.85
N ARG A 56 -17.32 9.38 -2.40
CA ARG A 56 -17.87 8.78 -3.62
C ARG A 56 -16.89 8.91 -4.80
N LEU A 57 -16.28 10.08 -4.97
CA LEU A 57 -15.30 10.33 -6.03
C LEU A 57 -14.01 9.51 -5.86
N VAL A 58 -13.55 9.36 -4.62
CA VAL A 58 -12.37 8.55 -4.30
C VAL A 58 -12.66 7.07 -4.50
N ASP A 59 -13.83 6.60 -4.11
CA ASP A 59 -14.28 5.22 -4.32
C ASP A 59 -14.40 4.90 -5.82
N GLU A 60 -15.03 5.77 -6.61
CA GLU A 60 -15.10 5.66 -8.08
C GLU A 60 -13.70 5.58 -8.72
N TYR A 61 -12.75 6.38 -8.23
CA TYR A 61 -11.36 6.32 -8.69
C TYR A 61 -10.67 5.00 -8.31
N GLN A 62 -10.89 4.51 -7.09
CA GLN A 62 -10.30 3.25 -6.61
C GLN A 62 -10.93 2.03 -7.27
N SER A 63 -12.23 2.02 -7.54
CA SER A 63 -12.91 0.91 -8.23
C SER A 63 -12.45 0.75 -9.67
N ASN A 64 -11.96 1.83 -10.28
CA ASN A 64 -11.35 1.79 -11.62
C ASN A 64 -9.90 1.28 -11.60
N ARG A 65 -9.27 1.15 -10.41
CA ARG A 65 -7.97 0.51 -10.23
C ARG A 65 -8.20 -0.96 -9.94
N SER A 66 -7.81 -1.83 -10.85
CA SER A 66 -8.10 -3.26 -10.73
C SER A 66 -6.99 -3.98 -9.95
N PRO A 67 -7.26 -5.13 -9.30
CA PRO A 67 -6.21 -6.02 -8.82
C PRO A 67 -5.20 -6.43 -9.91
N ALA A 68 -5.61 -6.39 -11.19
CA ALA A 68 -4.71 -6.64 -12.31
C ALA A 68 -3.60 -5.57 -12.43
N ASP A 69 -3.80 -4.36 -11.90
CA ASP A 69 -2.77 -3.31 -11.85
C ASP A 69 -1.63 -3.71 -10.90
N ILE A 70 -1.96 -4.40 -9.80
CA ILE A 70 -0.99 -4.91 -8.83
C ILE A 70 -0.19 -6.06 -9.44
N ASP A 71 -0.87 -7.00 -10.10
CA ASP A 71 -0.22 -8.12 -10.78
C ASP A 71 0.69 -7.62 -11.91
N ARG A 72 0.24 -6.61 -12.66
CA ARG A 72 1.02 -5.94 -13.70
C ARG A 72 2.28 -5.30 -13.13
N ALA A 73 2.16 -4.54 -12.03
CA ALA A 73 3.30 -3.90 -11.37
C ALA A 73 4.32 -4.94 -10.85
N LEU A 74 3.85 -6.06 -10.29
CA LEU A 74 4.71 -7.16 -9.87
C LEU A 74 5.42 -7.80 -11.05
N GLU A 75 4.75 -7.98 -12.19
CA GLU A 75 5.37 -8.52 -13.40
C GLU A 75 6.46 -7.58 -13.95
N VAL A 76 6.21 -6.27 -14.01
CA VAL A 76 7.26 -5.28 -14.37
C VAL A 76 8.49 -5.45 -13.47
N LYS A 77 8.28 -5.59 -12.15
CA LYS A 77 9.40 -5.75 -11.21
C LYS A 77 10.14 -7.05 -11.43
N ARG A 78 9.45 -8.15 -11.72
CA ARG A 78 10.09 -9.43 -12.06
C ARG A 78 10.91 -9.33 -13.35
N GLN A 79 10.37 -8.66 -14.37
CA GLN A 79 11.09 -8.42 -15.63
C GLN A 79 12.35 -7.57 -15.41
N GLN A 80 12.23 -6.49 -14.63
CA GLN A 80 13.39 -5.66 -14.25
C GLN A 80 14.47 -6.48 -13.51
N ILE A 81 14.07 -7.29 -12.52
CA ILE A 81 14.99 -8.18 -11.79
C ILE A 81 15.67 -9.16 -12.75
N ARG A 82 14.92 -9.73 -13.71
CA ARG A 82 15.46 -10.65 -14.71
C ARG A 82 16.56 -10.00 -15.55
N ILE A 83 16.32 -8.80 -16.07
CA ILE A 83 17.28 -8.07 -16.91
C ILE A 83 18.55 -7.75 -16.13
N VAL A 84 18.43 -7.22 -14.90
CA VAL A 84 19.63 -6.85 -14.11
C VAL A 84 20.42 -8.04 -13.56
N THR A 85 19.87 -9.25 -13.64
CA THR A 85 20.54 -10.49 -13.17
C THR A 85 21.10 -11.33 -14.32
N GLN A 86 20.91 -10.92 -15.57
CA GLN A 86 21.56 -11.57 -16.72
C GLN A 86 23.06 -11.19 -16.79
N PRO A 87 23.92 -12.05 -17.37
CA PRO A 87 25.34 -11.75 -17.57
C PRO A 87 25.58 -10.52 -18.46
N ASP A 88 24.75 -10.35 -19.48
CA ASP A 88 24.76 -9.22 -20.40
C ASP A 88 23.45 -8.44 -20.23
N PHE A 89 23.54 -7.10 -20.25
CA PHE A 89 22.38 -6.24 -20.07
C PHE A 89 21.63 -6.02 -21.38
N ASP A 90 20.39 -6.49 -21.45
CA ASP A 90 19.50 -6.26 -22.60
C ASP A 90 18.79 -4.90 -22.48
N GLU A 91 19.41 -3.86 -23.05
CA GLU A 91 18.87 -2.50 -23.08
C GLU A 91 17.56 -2.43 -23.88
N SER A 92 17.40 -3.25 -24.92
CA SER A 92 16.19 -3.25 -25.76
C SER A 92 14.99 -3.86 -25.04
N GLU A 93 15.20 -4.94 -24.27
CA GLU A 93 14.14 -5.51 -23.41
C GLU A 93 13.71 -4.50 -22.35
N LEU A 94 14.66 -3.77 -21.74
CA LEU A 94 14.33 -2.74 -20.76
C LEU A 94 13.55 -1.58 -21.39
N GLU A 95 13.95 -1.09 -22.56
CA GLU A 95 13.26 -0.01 -23.28
C GLU A 95 11.79 -0.39 -23.56
N ALA A 96 11.53 -1.62 -24.01
CA ALA A 96 10.17 -2.10 -24.24
C ALA A 96 9.32 -2.16 -22.94
N ILE A 97 9.93 -2.52 -21.81
CA ILE A 97 9.25 -2.50 -20.51
C ILE A 97 8.94 -1.06 -20.11
N ILE A 98 9.90 -0.13 -20.27
CA ILE A 98 9.71 1.29 -19.96
C ILE A 98 8.57 1.87 -20.79
N ASP A 99 8.55 1.63 -22.10
CA ASP A 99 7.51 2.12 -23.00
C ASP A 99 6.12 1.62 -22.58
N SER A 100 6.02 0.34 -22.19
CA SER A 100 4.76 -0.21 -21.68
C SER A 100 4.32 0.46 -20.38
N VAL A 101 5.24 0.76 -19.47
CA VAL A 101 4.94 1.42 -18.19
C VAL A 101 4.54 2.88 -18.40
N GLN A 102 5.20 3.61 -19.31
CA GLN A 102 4.89 5.02 -19.59
C GLN A 102 3.44 5.22 -20.05
N ALA A 103 2.92 4.30 -20.88
CA ALA A 103 1.54 4.37 -21.33
C ALA A 103 0.53 4.23 -20.17
N GLU A 104 0.82 3.33 -19.23
CA GLU A 104 0.02 3.10 -18.03
C GLU A 104 0.12 4.29 -17.06
N GLU A 105 1.34 4.77 -16.79
CA GLU A 105 1.60 5.94 -15.95
C GLU A 105 0.88 7.18 -16.46
N LYS A 106 0.81 7.37 -17.79
CA LYS A 106 0.05 8.46 -18.40
C LYS A 106 -1.44 8.37 -18.08
N ALA A 107 -2.04 7.20 -18.20
CA ALA A 107 -3.47 7.01 -17.90
C ALA A 107 -3.74 7.29 -16.41
N ILE A 108 -2.90 6.75 -15.54
CA ILE A 108 -2.93 6.97 -14.09
C ILE A 108 -2.85 8.46 -13.75
N ALA A 109 -1.90 9.18 -14.35
CA ALA A 109 -1.70 10.61 -14.13
C ALA A 109 -2.93 11.42 -14.56
N MET A 110 -3.52 11.07 -15.70
CA MET A 110 -4.75 11.72 -16.19
C MET A 110 -5.92 11.53 -15.22
N ASP A 111 -6.13 10.31 -14.72
CA ASP A 111 -7.24 10.03 -13.81
C ASP A 111 -7.03 10.66 -12.43
N ASP A 112 -5.79 10.68 -11.94
CA ASP A 112 -5.42 11.39 -10.72
C ASP A 112 -5.66 12.92 -10.85
N MET A 113 -5.28 13.53 -11.99
CA MET A 113 -5.57 14.95 -12.25
C MET A 113 -7.07 15.24 -12.35
N ARG A 114 -7.84 14.34 -12.99
CA ARG A 114 -9.31 14.46 -13.06
C ARG A 114 -9.94 14.38 -11.67
N LEU A 115 -9.52 13.43 -10.84
CA LEU A 115 -10.00 13.30 -9.47
C LEU A 115 -9.73 14.57 -8.66
N LYS A 116 -8.49 15.08 -8.71
CA LYS A 116 -8.09 16.35 -8.06
C LYS A 116 -8.98 17.51 -8.49
N ASN A 117 -9.28 17.62 -9.78
CA ASN A 117 -10.16 18.66 -10.30
C ASN A 117 -11.60 18.51 -9.80
N LYS A 118 -12.16 17.29 -9.80
CA LYS A 118 -13.51 17.03 -9.28
C LYS A 118 -13.60 17.41 -7.80
N ILE A 119 -12.65 16.97 -6.96
CA ILE A 119 -12.58 17.33 -5.54
C ILE A 119 -12.50 18.84 -5.36
N TYR A 120 -11.60 19.51 -6.09
CA TYR A 120 -11.43 20.97 -6.01
C TYR A 120 -12.74 21.72 -6.24
N ASN A 121 -13.62 21.23 -7.12
CA ASN A 121 -14.89 21.89 -7.43
C ASN A 121 -15.99 21.65 -6.39
N VAL A 122 -15.85 20.66 -5.49
CA VAL A 122 -16.74 20.46 -4.33
C VAL A 122 -16.43 21.46 -3.20
N LEU A 123 -15.21 22.00 -3.17
CA LEU A 123 -14.72 22.84 -2.09
C LEU A 123 -15.22 24.30 -2.17
N THR A 124 -15.35 24.94 -1.01
CA THR A 124 -15.55 26.38 -0.87
C THR A 124 -14.29 27.15 -1.31
N ASN A 125 -14.40 28.47 -1.53
CA ASN A 125 -13.26 29.29 -1.94
C ASN A 125 -12.11 29.26 -0.93
N GLU A 126 -12.41 29.21 0.37
CA GLU A 126 -11.40 29.13 1.42
C GLU A 126 -10.71 27.76 1.42
N GLN A 127 -11.48 26.68 1.35
CA GLN A 127 -10.96 25.31 1.26
C GLN A 127 -10.11 25.10 0.00
N LYS A 128 -10.50 25.70 -1.15
CA LYS A 128 -9.72 25.69 -2.40
C LYS A 128 -8.32 26.27 -2.23
N ASN A 129 -8.18 27.33 -1.42
CA ASN A 129 -6.87 27.92 -1.15
C ASN A 129 -6.00 26.98 -0.31
N ARG A 130 -6.57 26.35 0.72
CA ARG A 130 -5.88 25.30 1.48
C ARG A 130 -5.48 24.13 0.59
N PHE A 131 -6.38 23.67 -0.29
CA PHE A 131 -6.13 22.57 -1.22
C PHE A 131 -4.91 22.86 -2.11
N LYS A 132 -4.85 24.07 -2.70
CA LYS A 132 -3.71 24.51 -3.51
C LYS A 132 -2.41 24.57 -2.71
N ALA A 133 -2.45 25.05 -1.46
CA ALA A 133 -1.28 25.10 -0.60
C ALA A 133 -0.76 23.70 -0.30
N SER A 134 -1.64 22.76 0.05
CA SER A 134 -1.28 21.36 0.29
C SER A 134 -0.72 20.69 -0.97
N MET A 135 -1.29 20.95 -2.15
CA MET A 135 -0.73 20.46 -3.41
C MET A 135 0.68 20.98 -3.68
N LYS A 136 0.94 22.27 -3.44
CA LYS A 136 2.29 22.84 -3.58
C LYS A 136 3.27 22.24 -2.59
N PHE A 137 2.84 22.01 -1.35
CA PHE A 137 3.67 21.34 -0.35
C PHE A 137 4.09 19.94 -0.81
N MET A 138 3.14 19.15 -1.34
CA MET A 138 3.44 17.82 -1.88
C MET A 138 4.43 17.81 -3.05
N LEU A 139 4.50 18.89 -3.85
CA LEU A 139 5.45 19.01 -4.96
C LEU A 139 6.89 19.29 -4.49
N ASN A 140 7.06 19.91 -3.32
CA ASN A 140 8.37 20.34 -2.84
C ASN A 140 9.12 19.25 -2.04
N GLY A 141 8.51 18.07 -1.88
CA GLY A 141 9.03 17.01 -1.00
C GLY A 141 8.88 17.36 0.47
N TYR A 142 8.93 16.36 1.34
CA TYR A 142 9.11 16.55 2.78
C TYR A 142 10.45 17.24 3.08
#